data_AF-K1JUE5-F1
#
_entry.id   AF-K1JUE5-F1
#
_cell.length_a   1.000
_cell.length_b   1.000
_cell.length_c   1.000
_cell.angle_alpha   90.00
_cell.angle_beta   90.00
_cell.angle_gamma   90.00
#
_symmetry.space_group_name_H-M   'P 1'
#
loop_
_entity.id
_entity.type
_entity.pdbx_description
1 polymer ?
#
loop_
_entity_poly.entity_id
_entity_poly.type
_entity_poly.pdbx_seq_one_letter_code
_entity_poly.pdbx_strand_id
1 'polypeptide(L)'
;MLSNRRRFLQGAASAKVAPVTLQDRSYEPLKLPRPISLAALTILDVSPANQVLCAVKAGYSHVGIRLVPATPTETQYDMIGNTPMIREVEANLKATGIKVLDIEILRIKPDTRAVNWKAFFETGTRLGATQVLCAGNDPDINRLTDNYAELCELAHPYGLNLSIEPMP
;
A
#
# COMPACT_ATOMS: atom_id res chain seq x y z
N MET A 1 -63.00 -11.19 16.37
CA MET A 1 -62.23 -11.73 17.51
C MET A 1 -61.42 -12.92 17.05
N LEU A 2 -60.16 -13.03 17.52
CA LEU A 2 -59.24 -14.18 17.45
C LEU A 2 -58.64 -14.46 16.05
N SER A 3 -57.50 -13.85 15.71
CA SER A 3 -56.13 -14.28 16.07
C SER A 3 -55.67 -15.50 15.27
N ASN A 4 -55.02 -15.26 14.13
CA ASN A 4 -54.13 -16.23 13.51
C ASN A 4 -52.75 -15.58 13.32
N ARG A 5 -51.97 -15.54 14.42
CA ARG A 5 -50.56 -15.12 14.39
C ARG A 5 -49.78 -16.10 13.53
N ARG A 6 -49.27 -15.62 12.39
CA ARG A 6 -48.20 -16.28 11.62
C ARG A 6 -47.01 -16.49 12.56
N ARG A 7 -46.75 -17.74 12.92
CA ARG A 7 -45.50 -18.17 13.55
C ARG A 7 -44.40 -17.97 12.50
N PHE A 8 -43.65 -16.88 12.61
CA PHE A 8 -42.36 -16.78 11.94
C PHE A 8 -41.46 -17.86 12.55
N LEU A 9 -41.02 -18.80 11.73
CA LEU A 9 -39.97 -19.76 12.06
C LEU A 9 -38.70 -18.94 12.34
N GLN A 10 -38.36 -18.75 13.61
CA GLN A 10 -36.99 -18.42 14.03
C GLN A 10 -36.12 -19.67 13.83
N GLY A 11 -35.77 -19.95 12.58
CA GLY A 11 -34.65 -20.82 12.26
C GLY A 11 -33.40 -19.95 12.20
N ALA A 12 -32.74 -19.71 13.33
CA ALA A 12 -31.37 -19.21 13.28
C ALA A 12 -30.51 -20.30 12.64
N ALA A 13 -29.98 -20.04 11.45
CA ALA A 13 -28.97 -20.90 10.85
C ALA A 13 -27.76 -20.91 11.80
N SER A 14 -27.60 -22.00 12.55
CA SER A 14 -26.39 -22.22 13.34
C SER A 14 -25.29 -22.60 12.36
N ALA A 15 -24.32 -21.70 12.16
CA ALA A 15 -23.08 -22.05 11.48
C ALA A 15 -22.42 -23.17 12.30
N LYS A 16 -22.19 -24.35 11.69
CA LYS A 16 -21.51 -25.49 12.32
C LYS A 16 -20.04 -25.20 12.67
N VAL A 17 -19.54 -24.02 12.33
CA VAL A 17 -18.16 -23.59 12.58
C VAL A 17 -18.20 -22.57 13.72
N ALA A 18 -17.58 -22.91 14.83
CA ALA A 18 -17.42 -21.99 15.95
C ALA A 18 -16.67 -20.72 15.50
N PRO A 19 -17.07 -19.52 15.95
CA PRO A 19 -16.32 -18.31 15.70
C PRO A 19 -14.91 -18.49 16.26
N VAL A 20 -13.90 -18.40 15.40
CA VAL A 20 -12.51 -18.46 15.85
C VAL A 20 -12.10 -17.03 16.18
N THR A 21 -11.64 -16.78 17.40
CA THR A 21 -11.08 -15.47 17.73
C THR A 21 -9.66 -15.36 17.17
N LEU A 22 -9.23 -14.16 16.79
CA LEU A 22 -7.87 -13.95 16.27
C LEU A 22 -6.77 -14.35 17.27
N GLN A 23 -7.10 -14.41 18.56
CA GLN A 23 -6.20 -14.80 19.65
C GLN A 23 -5.90 -16.31 19.66
N ASP A 24 -6.78 -17.12 19.06
CA ASP A 24 -6.68 -18.58 19.06
C ASP A 24 -5.90 -19.12 17.85
N ARG A 25 -5.37 -18.24 16.99
CA ARG A 25 -4.70 -18.63 15.75
C ARG A 25 -3.21 -18.31 15.81
N SER A 26 -2.40 -19.35 16.06
CA SER A 26 -1.01 -19.34 15.66
C SER A 26 -0.95 -19.63 14.15
N TYR A 27 -0.59 -18.64 13.35
CA TYR A 27 -0.29 -18.88 11.94
C TYR A 27 1.19 -19.22 11.79
N GLU A 28 1.47 -20.44 11.35
CA GLU A 28 2.77 -20.73 10.75
C GLU A 28 2.94 -19.79 9.55
N PRO A 29 4.08 -19.08 9.43
CA PRO A 29 4.33 -18.21 8.28
C PRO A 29 4.18 -19.01 6.99
N LEU A 30 3.15 -18.70 6.20
CA LEU A 30 2.99 -19.31 4.89
C LEU A 30 4.19 -18.91 4.04
N LYS A 31 5.01 -19.88 3.63
CA LYS A 31 5.94 -19.71 2.52
C LYS A 31 5.12 -19.60 1.24
N LEU A 32 4.61 -18.40 1.00
CA LEU A 32 3.87 -18.11 -0.22
C LEU A 32 4.87 -18.13 -1.38
N PRO A 33 4.55 -18.83 -2.48
CA PRO A 33 5.43 -18.87 -3.65
C PRO A 33 5.54 -17.49 -4.32
N ARG A 34 4.71 -16.52 -3.91
CA ARG A 34 4.71 -15.14 -4.38
C ARG A 34 4.46 -14.18 -3.21
N PRO A 35 5.10 -12.99 -3.20
CA PRO A 35 4.77 -11.91 -2.29
C PRO A 35 3.27 -11.58 -2.31
N ILE A 36 2.68 -11.42 -1.12
CA ILE A 36 1.38 -10.77 -0.94
C ILE A 36 1.60 -9.54 -0.07
N SER A 37 1.20 -8.37 -0.60
CA SER A 37 1.36 -7.06 0.00
C SER A 37 0.03 -6.49 0.45
N LEU A 38 0.00 -5.83 1.61
CA LEU A 38 -1.12 -4.97 2.01
C LEU A 38 -1.01 -3.63 1.27
N ALA A 39 -1.95 -3.35 0.36
CA ALA A 39 -1.97 -2.09 -0.38
C ALA A 39 -2.28 -0.89 0.54
N ALA A 40 -1.58 0.24 0.38
CA ALA A 40 -1.68 1.36 1.31
C ALA A 40 -3.10 1.95 1.37
N LEU A 41 -3.80 2.02 0.22
CA LEU A 41 -5.20 2.44 0.10
C LEU A 41 -6.18 1.70 1.03
N THR A 42 -5.82 0.49 1.49
CA THR A 42 -6.66 -0.30 2.39
C THR A 42 -6.80 0.36 3.77
N ILE A 43 -5.76 1.08 4.22
CA ILE A 43 -5.64 1.60 5.60
C ILE A 43 -4.91 2.96 5.65
N LEU A 44 -5.17 3.85 4.69
CA LEU A 44 -4.49 5.17 4.60
C LEU A 44 -4.72 6.08 5.81
N ASP A 45 -5.76 5.84 6.60
CA ASP A 45 -6.07 6.54 7.84
C ASP A 45 -5.14 6.12 9.01
N VAL A 46 -4.35 5.06 8.83
CA VAL A 46 -3.35 4.58 9.78
C VAL A 46 -1.98 5.17 9.42
N SER A 47 -1.17 5.54 10.42
CA SER A 47 0.19 6.06 10.18
C SER A 47 1.08 5.03 9.44
N PRO A 48 2.01 5.45 8.57
CA PRO A 48 2.87 4.54 7.81
C PRO A 48 3.59 3.51 8.68
N ALA A 49 4.09 3.92 9.84
CA ALA A 49 4.73 3.00 10.79
C ALA A 49 3.75 1.93 11.30
N ASN A 50 2.50 2.31 11.59
CA ASN A 50 1.47 1.37 12.01
C ASN A 50 0.93 0.51 10.86
N GLN A 51 0.96 0.99 9.61
CA GLN A 51 0.60 0.17 8.44
C GLN A 51 1.50 -1.08 8.33
N VAL A 52 2.79 -0.95 8.64
CA VAL A 52 3.72 -2.09 8.74
C VAL A 52 3.25 -3.11 9.78
N LEU A 53 2.82 -2.64 10.96
CA LEU A 53 2.34 -3.50 12.05
C LEU A 53 1.01 -4.17 11.70
N CYS A 54 0.11 -3.45 11.02
CA CYS A 54 -1.14 -4.00 10.50
C CYS A 54 -0.87 -5.11 9.48
N ALA A 55 0.05 -4.89 8.54
CA ALA A 55 0.39 -5.86 7.51
C ALA A 55 0.93 -7.16 8.11
N VAL A 56 1.91 -7.11 9.02
CA VAL A 56 2.45 -8.33 9.65
C VAL A 56 1.40 -9.04 10.50
N LYS A 57 0.57 -8.30 11.24
CA LYS A 57 -0.47 -8.89 12.10
C LYS A 57 -1.58 -9.56 11.28
N ALA A 58 -1.83 -9.08 10.07
CA ALA A 58 -2.77 -9.69 9.13
C ALA A 58 -2.14 -10.84 8.30
N GLY A 59 -0.85 -11.15 8.50
CA GLY A 59 -0.17 -12.26 7.82
C GLY A 59 0.38 -11.93 6.43
N TYR A 60 0.49 -10.64 6.08
CA TYR A 60 1.12 -10.22 4.84
C TYR A 60 2.64 -10.35 4.91
N SER A 61 3.23 -10.68 3.77
CA SER A 61 4.69 -10.71 3.60
C SER A 61 5.28 -9.34 3.25
N HIS A 62 4.45 -8.43 2.73
CA HIS A 62 4.84 -7.11 2.26
C HIS A 62 3.78 -6.05 2.63
N VAL A 63 4.17 -4.79 2.52
CA VAL A 63 3.29 -3.62 2.63
C VAL A 63 3.60 -2.63 1.51
N GLY A 64 2.58 -1.99 0.96
CA GLY A 64 2.73 -0.82 0.09
C GLY A 64 2.65 0.46 0.92
N ILE A 65 3.46 1.47 0.58
CA ILE A 65 3.55 2.71 1.37
C ILE A 65 3.28 3.94 0.51
N ARG A 66 2.34 4.78 0.95
CA ARG A 66 2.07 6.10 0.39
C ARG A 66 3.13 7.10 0.87
N LEU A 67 4.05 7.53 0.00
CA LEU A 67 5.05 8.54 0.34
C LEU A 67 4.57 9.97 0.09
N VAL A 68 3.74 10.16 -0.94
CA VAL A 68 3.15 11.46 -1.26
C VAL A 68 1.64 11.32 -1.39
N PRO A 69 0.86 12.28 -0.89
CA PRO A 69 -0.60 12.21 -0.98
C PRO A 69 -1.06 12.33 -2.44
N ALA A 70 -2.08 11.58 -2.81
CA ALA A 70 -2.68 11.65 -4.14
C ALA A 70 -3.59 12.87 -4.33
N THR A 71 -4.09 13.45 -3.23
CA THR A 71 -4.94 14.63 -3.21
C THR A 71 -4.58 15.55 -2.03
N PRO A 72 -4.91 16.85 -2.07
CA PRO A 72 -4.64 17.76 -0.95
C PRO A 72 -5.37 17.41 0.35
N THR A 73 -6.44 16.60 0.27
CA THR A 73 -7.29 16.22 1.41
C THR A 73 -6.88 14.91 2.07
N GLU A 74 -5.98 14.13 1.46
CA GLU A 74 -5.41 12.95 2.10
C GLU A 74 -4.53 13.32 3.29
N THR A 75 -4.50 12.48 4.32
CA THR A 75 -3.58 12.63 5.44
C THR A 75 -2.15 12.68 4.94
N GLN A 76 -1.41 13.72 5.34
CA GLN A 76 -0.03 13.92 4.93
C GLN A 76 0.91 13.54 6.06
N TYR A 77 1.84 12.64 5.74
CA TYR A 77 2.95 12.29 6.61
C TYR A 77 4.25 12.79 5.99
N ASP A 78 5.20 13.19 6.82
CA ASP A 78 6.54 13.59 6.36
C ASP A 78 7.32 12.33 5.95
N MET A 79 7.14 11.92 4.70
CA MET A 79 7.57 10.61 4.16
C MET A 79 8.60 10.73 3.04
N ILE A 80 9.36 11.83 2.98
CA ILE A 80 10.42 12.03 2.01
C ILE A 80 11.74 12.34 2.73
N GLY A 81 12.78 11.56 2.47
CA GLY A 81 14.12 11.75 3.00
C GLY A 81 14.35 11.09 4.37
N ASN A 82 14.92 11.85 5.32
CA ASN A 82 15.31 11.36 6.64
C ASN A 82 14.49 11.95 7.79
N THR A 83 13.22 11.61 7.79
CA THR A 83 12.23 12.14 8.73
C THR A 83 12.07 11.22 9.95
N PRO A 84 11.49 11.69 11.06
CA PRO A 84 11.12 10.81 12.17
C PRO A 84 10.20 9.66 11.75
N MET A 85 9.20 9.92 10.90
CA MET A 85 8.25 8.90 10.44
C MET A 85 8.94 7.80 9.61
N ILE A 86 9.88 8.15 8.73
CA ILE A 86 10.67 7.16 7.98
C ILE A 86 11.47 6.26 8.93
N ARG A 87 12.08 6.82 9.97
CA ARG A 87 12.83 6.04 10.97
C ARG A 87 11.93 5.08 11.76
N GLU A 88 10.69 5.48 12.06
CA GLU A 88 9.70 4.60 12.70
C GLU A 88 9.28 3.45 11.78
N VAL A 89 9.04 3.74 10.49
CA VAL A 89 8.74 2.71 9.47
C VAL A 89 9.91 1.72 9.37
N GLU A 90 11.15 2.20 9.25
CA GLU A 90 12.34 1.35 9.19
C GLU A 90 12.50 0.48 10.43
N ALA A 91 12.26 1.05 11.62
CA ALA A 91 12.32 0.32 12.87
C ALA A 91 11.31 -0.84 12.89
N ASN A 92 10.07 -0.59 12.45
CA ASN A 92 9.03 -1.61 12.38
C ASN A 92 9.32 -2.66 11.30
N LEU A 93 9.81 -2.27 10.12
CA LEU A 93 10.23 -3.20 9.08
C LEU A 93 11.36 -4.12 9.59
N LYS A 94 12.34 -3.56 10.30
CA LYS A 94 13.45 -4.30 10.89
C LYS A 94 12.98 -5.26 11.98
N ALA A 95 12.08 -4.82 12.87
CA ALA A 95 11.58 -5.62 13.99
C ALA A 95 10.68 -6.78 13.54
N THR A 96 9.91 -6.58 12.47
CA THR A 96 8.90 -7.54 12.01
C THR A 96 9.40 -8.44 10.87
N GLY A 97 10.40 -8.00 10.11
CA GLY A 97 10.95 -8.72 8.97
C GLY A 97 10.13 -8.59 7.68
N ILE A 98 8.94 -7.99 7.72
CA ILE A 98 8.13 -7.69 6.53
C ILE A 98 8.86 -6.69 5.63
N LYS A 99 8.58 -6.72 4.32
CA LYS A 99 9.24 -5.88 3.31
C LYS A 99 8.29 -4.85 2.71
N VAL A 100 8.83 -3.78 2.14
CA VAL A 100 8.05 -2.87 1.30
C VAL A 100 8.05 -3.44 -0.11
N LEU A 101 6.87 -3.64 -0.70
CA LEU A 101 6.79 -4.05 -2.11
C LEU A 101 6.93 -2.83 -3.01
N ASP A 102 6.01 -1.89 -2.81
CA ASP A 102 5.79 -0.73 -3.64
C ASP A 102 5.68 0.57 -2.82
N ILE A 103 6.06 1.67 -3.46
CA ILE A 103 5.77 3.02 -2.98
C ILE A 103 4.84 3.74 -3.95
N GLU A 104 3.92 4.51 -3.39
CA GLU A 104 2.85 5.15 -4.15
C GLU A 104 2.57 6.59 -3.66
N ILE A 105 1.85 7.43 -4.39
CA ILE A 105 1.59 7.33 -5.84
C ILE A 105 2.43 8.39 -6.56
N LEU A 106 3.02 8.04 -7.69
CA LEU A 106 3.68 8.98 -8.58
C LEU A 106 2.71 9.42 -9.68
N ARG A 107 2.15 10.62 -9.57
CA ARG A 107 1.27 11.18 -10.61
C ARG A 107 2.10 11.85 -11.70
N ILE A 108 1.99 11.35 -12.94
CA ILE A 108 2.64 11.92 -14.12
C ILE A 108 1.68 12.95 -14.73
N LYS A 109 2.02 14.22 -14.63
CA LYS A 109 1.21 15.37 -15.07
C LYS A 109 1.95 16.12 -16.19
N PRO A 110 1.30 17.06 -16.90
CA PRO A 110 1.96 17.87 -17.93
C PRO A 110 3.20 18.63 -17.46
N ASP A 111 3.24 18.99 -16.17
CA ASP A 111 4.33 19.72 -15.52
C ASP A 111 5.33 18.80 -14.80
N THR A 112 5.20 17.47 -14.92
CA THR A 112 6.14 16.52 -14.32
C THR A 112 7.54 16.74 -14.88
N ARG A 113 8.52 16.77 -13.99
CA ARG A 113 9.94 16.78 -14.31
C ARG A 113 10.58 15.64 -13.54
N ALA A 114 11.20 14.67 -14.22
CA ALA A 114 11.71 13.47 -13.56
C ALA A 114 12.69 13.80 -12.45
N VAL A 115 13.59 14.77 -12.66
CA VAL A 115 14.58 15.24 -11.68
C VAL A 115 14.00 15.60 -10.31
N ASN A 116 12.73 16.03 -10.24
CA ASN A 116 12.08 16.40 -8.99
C ASN A 116 11.70 15.17 -8.13
N TRP A 117 11.75 13.96 -8.68
CA TRP A 117 11.39 12.70 -8.01
C TRP A 117 12.57 11.95 -7.39
N LYS A 118 13.80 12.50 -7.46
CA LYS A 118 15.00 11.87 -6.87
C LYS A 118 14.83 11.52 -5.40
N ALA A 119 14.35 12.46 -4.58
CA ALA A 119 14.16 12.23 -3.15
C ALA A 119 13.09 11.16 -2.86
N PHE A 120 12.08 11.03 -3.72
CA PHE A 120 11.07 9.97 -3.63
C PHE A 120 11.70 8.60 -3.91
N PHE A 121 12.53 8.47 -4.96
CA PHE A 121 13.24 7.22 -5.27
C PHE A 121 14.29 6.85 -4.22
N GLU A 122 15.04 7.82 -3.71
CA GLU A 122 15.98 7.62 -2.59
C GLU A 122 15.26 7.10 -1.35
N THR A 123 14.08 7.65 -1.05
CA THR A 123 13.26 7.19 0.08
C THR A 123 12.73 5.78 -0.15
N GLY A 124 12.24 5.47 -1.35
CA GLY A 124 11.83 4.11 -1.71
C GLY A 124 12.93 3.08 -1.53
N THR A 125 14.11 3.41 -2.04
CA THR A 125 15.32 2.57 -1.91
C THR A 125 15.68 2.34 -0.45
N ARG A 126 15.63 3.40 0.36
CA ARG A 126 15.91 3.34 1.79
C ARG A 126 14.95 2.39 2.52
N LEU A 127 13.68 2.41 2.16
CA LEU A 127 12.67 1.49 2.72
C LEU A 127 12.74 0.07 2.13
N GLY A 128 13.59 -0.15 1.11
CA GLY A 128 13.75 -1.44 0.44
C GLY A 128 12.62 -1.77 -0.54
N ALA A 129 11.91 -0.77 -1.05
CA ALA A 129 10.90 -0.96 -2.09
C ALA A 129 11.54 -1.42 -3.41
N THR A 130 10.76 -2.12 -4.23
CA THR A 130 11.20 -2.56 -5.58
C THR A 130 10.31 -2.06 -6.70
N GLN A 131 9.10 -1.60 -6.35
CA GLN A 131 8.09 -1.13 -7.28
C GLN A 131 7.69 0.32 -6.94
N VAL A 132 7.26 1.05 -7.96
CA VAL A 132 6.64 2.37 -7.83
C VAL A 132 5.32 2.34 -8.59
N LEU A 133 4.23 2.69 -7.92
CA LEU A 133 2.93 2.85 -8.57
C LEU A 133 2.83 4.25 -9.18
N CYS A 134 2.60 4.31 -10.49
CA CYS A 134 2.43 5.55 -11.23
C CYS A 134 0.99 5.70 -11.74
N ALA A 135 0.45 6.91 -11.70
CA ALA A 135 -0.79 7.24 -12.40
C ALA A 135 -0.51 8.23 -13.54
N GLY A 136 -0.96 7.89 -14.75
CA GLY A 136 -0.93 8.79 -15.90
C GLY A 136 -2.02 9.84 -15.79
N ASN A 137 -1.65 11.06 -15.43
CA ASN A 137 -2.54 12.22 -15.32
C ASN A 137 -2.12 13.33 -16.30
N ASP A 138 -1.76 12.93 -17.51
CA ASP A 138 -1.49 13.80 -18.63
C ASP A 138 -2.37 13.37 -19.82
N PRO A 139 -3.26 14.23 -20.34
CA PRO A 139 -4.11 13.88 -21.47
C PRO A 139 -3.34 13.73 -22.79
N ASP A 140 -2.10 14.21 -22.86
CA ASP A 140 -1.22 14.05 -24.02
C ASP A 140 -0.39 12.77 -23.88
N ILE A 141 -0.73 11.75 -24.66
CA ILE A 141 -0.08 10.45 -24.59
C ILE A 141 1.42 10.49 -24.94
N ASN A 142 1.84 11.40 -25.82
CA ASN A 142 3.24 11.50 -26.22
C ASN A 142 4.05 12.09 -25.06
N ARG A 143 3.60 13.22 -24.50
CA ARG A 143 4.25 13.82 -23.33
C ARG A 143 4.21 12.92 -22.10
N LEU A 144 3.11 12.19 -21.88
CA LEU A 144 3.00 11.18 -20.83
C LEU A 144 4.09 10.11 -20.99
N THR A 145 4.24 9.58 -22.20
CA THR A 145 5.21 8.51 -22.52
C THR A 145 6.63 9.01 -22.35
N ASP A 146 6.95 10.22 -22.84
CA ASP A 146 8.27 10.83 -22.69
C ASP A 146 8.63 11.04 -21.21
N ASN A 147 7.72 11.63 -20.43
CA ASN A 147 7.91 11.83 -18.99
C ASN A 147 8.05 10.50 -18.23
N TYR A 148 7.27 9.48 -18.60
CA TYR A 148 7.37 8.15 -18.01
C TYR A 148 8.70 7.47 -18.32
N ALA A 149 9.21 7.60 -19.55
CA ALA A 149 10.51 7.08 -19.94
C ALA A 149 11.64 7.76 -19.13
N GLU A 150 11.64 9.08 -19.00
CA GLU A 150 12.64 9.82 -18.21
C GLU A 150 12.60 9.41 -16.73
N LEU A 151 11.40 9.20 -16.16
CA LEU A 151 11.24 8.69 -14.80
C LEU A 151 11.78 7.27 -14.64
N CYS A 152 11.55 6.38 -15.61
CA CYS A 152 12.09 5.02 -15.61
C CYS A 152 13.63 5.03 -15.65
N GLU A 153 14.22 5.85 -16.53
CA GLU A 153 15.68 6.01 -16.62
C GLU A 153 16.26 6.52 -15.30
N LEU A 154 15.61 7.51 -14.68
CA LEU A 154 16.05 8.06 -13.40
C LEU A 154 15.89 7.06 -12.24
N ALA A 155 14.86 6.22 -12.25
CA ALA A 155 14.59 5.23 -11.21
C ALA A 155 15.47 3.97 -11.32
N HIS A 156 15.96 3.65 -12.52
CA HIS A 156 16.78 2.47 -12.78
C HIS A 156 17.98 2.28 -11.81
N PRO A 157 18.85 3.29 -11.55
CA PRO A 157 19.98 3.14 -10.63
C PRO A 157 19.56 2.89 -9.16
N TYR A 158 18.30 3.16 -8.81
CA TYR A 158 17.73 2.88 -7.49
C TYR A 158 17.17 1.46 -7.38
N GLY A 159 17.16 0.68 -8.47
CA GLY A 159 16.58 -0.67 -8.50
C GLY A 159 15.04 -0.68 -8.44
N LEU A 160 14.40 0.45 -8.75
CA LEU A 160 12.96 0.61 -8.70
C LEU A 160 12.33 0.41 -10.08
N ASN A 161 11.25 -0.36 -10.14
CA ASN A 161 10.48 -0.59 -11.36
C ASN A 161 9.17 0.20 -11.30
N LEU A 162 8.92 1.06 -12.29
CA LEU A 162 7.71 1.87 -12.34
C LEU A 162 6.60 1.11 -13.08
N SER A 163 5.43 1.00 -12.46
CA SER A 163 4.24 0.37 -13.05
C SER A 163 3.12 1.39 -13.20
N ILE A 164 2.54 1.51 -14.38
CA ILE A 164 1.40 2.40 -14.64
C ILE A 164 0.09 1.73 -14.21
N GLU A 165 -0.66 2.42 -13.36
CA GLU A 165 -2.05 2.11 -13.02
C GLU A 165 -3.00 2.50 -14.16
N PRO A 166 -3.81 1.57 -14.70
CA PRO A 166 -4.89 1.90 -15.61
C PRO A 166 -5.99 2.67 -14.86
N MET A 167 -6.14 3.95 -15.17
CA MET A 167 -7.15 4.83 -14.58
C MET A 167 -8.35 4.99 -15.53
N PRO A 168 -9.60 5.06 -15.03
CA PRO A 168 -10.78 5.35 -15.83
C PRO A 168 -10.84 6.81 -16.31
#